data_AF-J3CHI7-F1
#
_entry.id   AF-J3CHI7-F1
#
_cell.length_a   1.000
_cell.length_b   1.000
_cell.length_c   1.000
_cell.angle_alpha   90.00
_cell.angle_beta   90.00
_cell.angle_gamma   90.00
#
_symmetry.space_group_name_H-M   'P 1'
#
loop_
_entity.id
_entity.type
_entity.pdbx_description
1 polymer ?
#
loop_
_entity_poly.entity_id
_entity_poly.type
_entity_poly.pdbx_seq_one_letter_code
_entity_poly.pdbx_strand_id
1 'polypeptide(L)' 'MSSLLRKPFGTHGKVHEITAQSAGWRYVGFSLYRLREGERIGEVTGSNEIILVMVEGKA' A
#
# COMPACT_ATOMS: atom_id res chain seq x y z
N MET A 1 4.53 -16.66 -19.19
CA MET A 1 5.28 -15.87 -18.19
C MET A 1 4.28 -15.29 -17.21
N SER A 2 4.48 -15.49 -15.90
CA SER A 2 3.58 -14.96 -14.88
C SER A 2 3.89 -13.49 -14.56
N SER A 3 2.88 -12.62 -14.53
CA SER A 3 2.99 -11.18 -14.26
C SER A 3 2.96 -10.85 -12.76
N LEU A 4 3.86 -11.48 -11.98
CA LEU A 4 3.86 -11.37 -10.52
C LEU A 4 4.59 -10.12 -9.99
N LEU A 5 5.59 -9.64 -10.73
CA LEU A 5 6.36 -8.46 -10.32
C LEU A 5 5.52 -7.19 -10.43
N ARG A 6 5.30 -6.51 -9.30
CA ARG A 6 4.68 -5.18 -9.25
C ARG A 6 5.74 -4.12 -8.98
N LYS A 7 6.02 -3.28 -9.97
CA LYS A 7 6.94 -2.14 -9.83
C LYS A 7 6.22 -0.96 -9.16
N PRO A 8 6.94 -0.13 -8.39
CA PRO A 8 6.37 1.09 -7.83
C PRO A 8 5.94 2.04 -8.95
N PHE A 9 4.85 2.78 -8.75
CA PHE A 9 4.38 3.79 -9.70
C PHE A 9 4.89 5.21 -9.37
N GLY A 10 5.58 5.39 -8.25
CA GLY A 10 6.18 6.65 -7.84
C GLY A 10 7.24 6.45 -6.75
N THR A 11 7.83 7.55 -6.27
CA THR A 11 8.85 7.54 -5.21
C THR A 11 8.43 8.28 -3.94
N HIS A 12 7.21 8.82 -3.90
CA HIS A 12 6.64 9.63 -2.82
C HIS A 12 5.12 9.42 -2.75
N GLY A 13 4.49 9.63 -1.60
CA GLY A 13 3.06 9.41 -1.40
C GLY A 13 2.72 7.92 -1.38
N LYS A 14 1.58 7.52 -1.96
CA LYS A 14 1.27 6.11 -2.19
C LYS A 14 2.19 5.59 -3.30
N VAL A 15 3.07 4.65 -2.99
CA VAL A 15 4.12 4.12 -3.90
C VAL A 15 3.73 2.75 -4.47
N HIS A 16 2.98 1.96 -3.68
CA HIS A 16 2.34 0.73 -4.12
C HIS A 16 0.88 0.72 -3.69
N GLU A 17 0.06 0.09 -4.54
CA GLU A 17 -1.33 -0.24 -4.28
C GLU A 17 -1.64 -1.55 -4.98
N ILE A 18 -1.76 -2.60 -4.18
CA ILE A 18 -2.09 -3.94 -4.62
C ILE A 18 -3.40 -4.28 -3.95
N THR A 19 -4.45 -4.45 -4.73
CA THR A 19 -5.75 -4.90 -4.23
C THR A 19 -5.94 -6.37 -4.60
N ALA A 20 -6.83 -7.06 -3.90
CA ALA A 20 -7.19 -8.43 -4.26
C ALA A 20 -7.63 -8.52 -5.73
N GLN A 21 -8.40 -7.52 -6.18
CA GLN A 21 -8.89 -7.38 -7.55
C GLN A 21 -7.73 -7.20 -8.56
N SER A 22 -6.79 -6.29 -8.31
CA SER A 22 -5.67 -6.04 -9.25
C SER A 22 -4.65 -7.19 -9.28
N ALA A 23 -4.55 -7.94 -8.19
CA ALA A 23 -3.69 -9.11 -8.08
C ALA A 23 -4.32 -10.41 -8.59
N GLY A 24 -5.64 -10.46 -8.77
CA GLY A 24 -6.36 -11.66 -9.21
C GLY A 24 -6.45 -12.76 -8.15
N TRP A 25 -6.32 -12.41 -6.86
CA TRP A 25 -6.50 -13.32 -5.73
C TRP A 25 -7.65 -12.84 -4.84
N ARG A 26 -7.94 -13.60 -3.77
CA ARG A 26 -9.21 -13.43 -3.03
C ARG A 26 -9.18 -12.46 -1.86
N TYR A 27 -8.03 -12.22 -1.23
CA TYR A 27 -8.02 -11.64 0.12
C TYR A 27 -7.07 -10.46 0.32
N VAL A 28 -5.78 -10.65 0.05
CA VAL A 28 -4.77 -9.72 0.57
C VAL A 28 -4.74 -8.42 -0.22
N GLY A 29 -4.74 -7.29 0.48
CA GLY A 29 -4.36 -5.99 -0.06
C GLY A 29 -3.01 -5.55 0.52
N PHE A 30 -2.26 -4.75 -0.22
CA PHE A 30 -1.02 -4.14 0.24
C PHE A 30 -0.87 -2.74 -0.36
N SER A 31 -0.69 -1.75 0.51
CA SER A 31 -0.36 -0.39 0.11
C SER A 31 0.91 0.05 0.84
N LEU A 32 1.80 0.74 0.13
CA LEU A 32 3.01 1.34 0.71
C LEU A 32 2.95 2.85 0.53
N TYR A 33 3.20 3.58 1.61
CA TYR A 33 3.33 5.02 1.58
C TYR A 33 4.75 5.43 1.95
N ARG A 34 5.29 6.41 1.22
CA ARG A 34 6.53 7.10 1.59
C ARG A 34 6.20 8.56 1.80
N LEU A 35 6.34 9.01 3.04
CA LEU A 35 5.94 10.34 3.46
C LEU A 35 7.17 11.18 3.84
N ARG A 36 7.03 12.49 3.69
CA ARG A 36 7.93 13.47 4.28
C ARG A 36 7.43 13.86 5.66
N GLU A 37 8.32 14.48 6.43
CA GLU A 37 7.95 15.04 7.72
C GLU A 37 6.77 16.02 7.59
N GLY A 38 5.80 15.89 8.50
CA GLY A 38 4.61 16.73 8.56
C GLY A 38 3.46 16.31 7.64
N GLU A 39 3.71 15.40 6.67
CA GLU A 39 2.65 14.86 5.83
C GLU A 39 1.76 13.89 6.60
N ARG A 40 0.48 13.82 6.18
CA ARG A 40 -0.52 12.93 6.75
C ARG A 40 -1.24 12.20 5.64
N ILE A 41 -1.58 10.95 5.88
CA ILE A 41 -2.41 10.14 5.00
C ILE A 41 -3.51 9.47 5.80
N GLY A 42 -4.62 9.19 5.12
CA GLY A 42 -5.75 8.43 5.65
C GLY A 42 -6.44 7.71 4.50
N GLU A 43 -7.00 6.55 4.80
CA GLU A 43 -7.73 5.72 3.84
C GLU A 43 -8.99 5.17 4.50
N VAL A 44 -10.02 4.95 3.70
CA VAL A 44 -11.22 4.24 4.15
C VAL A 44 -10.94 2.75 4.11
N THR A 45 -10.98 2.09 5.27
CA THR A 45 -10.73 0.65 5.38
C THR A 45 -11.96 -0.19 5.02
N GLY A 46 -13.14 0.42 5.08
CA GLY A 46 -14.41 -0.25 4.82
C GLY A 46 -14.61 -1.44 5.77
N SER A 47 -14.94 -2.60 5.21
CA SER A 47 -15.13 -3.86 5.95
C SER A 47 -13.83 -4.60 6.27
N ASN A 48 -12.68 -4.10 5.83
CA ASN A 48 -11.41 -4.79 5.99
C ASN A 48 -10.71 -4.31 7.27
N GLU A 49 -10.28 -5.26 8.09
CA GLU A 49 -9.30 -5.00 9.14
C GLU A 49 -7.94 -4.68 8.49
N ILE A 50 -7.20 -3.77 9.09
CA ILE A 50 -5.89 -3.35 8.59
C ILE A 50 -4.85 -3.41 9.70
N ILE A 51 -3.61 -3.66 9.28
CA ILE A 51 -2.41 -3.46 10.11
C ILE A 51 -1.58 -2.37 9.47
N LEU A 52 -1.22 -1.36 10.26
CA LEU A 52 -0.26 -0.34 9.86
C LEU A 52 1.12 -0.78 10.34
N VAL A 53 2.05 -0.90 9.39
CA VAL A 53 3.44 -1.30 9.65
C VAL A 53 4.35 -0.12 9.34
N MET A 54 5.04 0.37 10.36
CA MET A 54 6.14 1.32 10.21
C MET A 54 7.40 0.59 9.73
N VAL A 55 7.75 0.75 8.46
CA VAL A 55 8.95 0.12 7.87
C VAL A 55 10.22 0.90 8.25
N GLU A 56 10.15 2.23 8.18
CA GLU A 56 11.22 3.15 8.58
C GLU A 56 10.64 4.46 9.12
N GLY A 57 11.41 5.17 9.94
CA GLY A 57 11.00 6.46 10.51
C GLY A 57 10.06 6.32 11.71
N LYS A 58 9.27 7.38 11.96
CA LYS A 58 8.26 7.47 13.03
C LYS A 58 6.98 8.13 12.50
N ALA A 59 5.83 7.74 13.03
CA ALA A 59 4.51 8.23 12.69
C ALA A 59 3.77 8.65 13.96
#